data_AF-A0A1Z3MLP6-F1
#
_entry.id   AF-A0A1Z3MLP6-F1
#
_cell.length_a   1.000
_cell.length_b   1.000
_cell.length_c   1.000
_cell.angle_alpha   90.00
_cell.angle_beta   90.00
_cell.angle_gamma   90.00
#
_symmetry.space_group_name_H-M   'P 1'
#
loop_
_entity.id
_entity.type
_entity.pdbx_description
1 polymer ?
#
loop_
_entity_poly.entity_id
_entity_poly.type
_entity_poly.pdbx_seq_one_letter_code
_entity_poly.pdbx_strand_id
1 'polypeptide(L)'
;MTRLFFGAVLFATLTVNANAAFNPPPDRPKPQNVPETVKNECLTDAARFFGIDRDLVFTLFDNEGGKIGSFVLNTNGTWDIGPMQINSSNLAEVKSHFPAITWRELAYDACASFWVGTWWLHRKIIDRKGNVFEGIADYNSKTPRVRANYIFKFMERYNRRLQRNGKMMQLNAWTGLDRVKQNPPEVTGKLANNSHQQSWQSYR
;
A
#
# COMPACT_ATOMS: atom_id res chain seq x y z
N MET A 1 4.50 -73.45 12.18
CA MET A 1 5.15 -72.36 11.41
C MET A 1 4.06 -71.45 10.87
N THR A 2 3.71 -70.39 11.59
CA THR A 2 2.61 -69.49 11.21
C THR A 2 3.21 -68.18 10.72
N ARG A 3 3.12 -67.92 9.41
CA ARG A 3 3.59 -66.67 8.81
C ARG A 3 2.52 -65.59 9.01
N LEU A 4 2.78 -64.60 9.86
CA LEU A 4 2.01 -63.36 9.93
C LEU A 4 2.37 -62.49 8.72
N PHE A 5 1.38 -62.20 7.89
CA PHE A 5 1.48 -61.19 6.84
C PHE A 5 1.27 -59.81 7.46
N PHE A 6 2.31 -58.98 7.48
CA PHE A 6 2.18 -57.55 7.74
C PHE A 6 1.64 -56.87 6.48
N GLY A 7 0.38 -56.46 6.50
CA GLY A 7 -0.20 -55.59 5.48
C GLY A 7 0.39 -54.19 5.59
N ALA A 8 1.07 -53.73 4.54
CA ALA A 8 1.53 -52.36 4.45
C ALA A 8 0.33 -51.42 4.23
N VAL A 9 0.02 -50.59 5.22
CA VAL A 9 -0.95 -49.50 5.08
C VAL A 9 -0.27 -48.39 4.29
N LEU A 10 -0.67 -48.22 3.03
CA LEU A 10 -0.23 -47.11 2.19
C LEU A 10 -0.91 -45.83 2.67
N PHE A 11 -0.20 -45.00 3.44
CA PHE A 11 -0.64 -43.63 3.70
C PHE A 11 -0.39 -42.80 2.43
N ALA A 12 -1.45 -42.52 1.68
CA ALA A 12 -1.41 -41.53 0.61
C ALA A 12 -1.21 -40.14 1.25
N THR A 13 0.02 -39.64 1.23
CA THR A 13 0.30 -38.25 1.57
C THR A 13 -0.31 -37.36 0.49
N LEU A 14 -1.46 -36.74 0.77
CA LEU A 14 -1.97 -35.63 -0.04
C LEU A 14 -0.96 -34.48 0.09
N THR A 15 -0.09 -34.33 -0.91
CA THR A 15 0.70 -33.11 -1.07
C THR A 15 -0.28 -31.98 -1.37
N VAL A 16 -0.65 -31.21 -0.35
CA VAL A 16 -1.40 -29.96 -0.56
C VAL A 16 -0.46 -29.03 -1.30
N ASN A 17 -0.73 -28.81 -2.58
CA ASN A 17 0.09 -27.99 -3.44
C ASN A 17 0.05 -26.55 -2.88
N ALA A 18 1.15 -26.08 -2.29
CA ALA A 18 1.22 -24.81 -1.55
C ALA A 18 1.09 -23.54 -2.42
N ASN A 19 0.79 -23.69 -3.72
CA ASN A 19 0.80 -22.63 -4.71
C ASN A 19 -0.56 -22.41 -5.40
N ALA A 20 -1.68 -22.78 -4.78
CA ALA A 20 -2.98 -22.36 -5.29
C ALA A 20 -3.07 -20.83 -5.22
N ALA A 21 -2.99 -20.16 -6.38
CA ALA A 21 -3.20 -18.73 -6.49
C ALA A 21 -4.57 -18.38 -5.88
N PHE A 22 -4.60 -17.38 -5.01
CA PHE A 22 -5.84 -16.91 -4.39
C PHE A 22 -6.84 -16.49 -5.48
N ASN A 23 -8.06 -17.01 -5.41
CA ASN A 23 -9.18 -16.56 -6.23
C ASN A 23 -10.37 -16.23 -5.32
N PRO A 24 -10.96 -15.02 -5.45
CA PRO A 24 -12.16 -14.67 -4.71
C PRO A 24 -13.36 -15.52 -5.18
N PRO A 25 -14.38 -15.71 -4.32
CA PRO A 25 -15.61 -16.41 -4.73
C PRO A 25 -16.25 -15.77 -5.97
N PRO A 26 -16.83 -16.58 -6.89
CA PRO A 26 -17.51 -16.06 -8.07
C PRO A 26 -18.75 -15.26 -7.70
N ASP A 27 -19.57 -15.77 -6.77
CA ASP A 27 -20.83 -15.15 -6.33
C ASP A 27 -20.62 -14.23 -5.13
N ARG A 28 -19.88 -13.14 -5.35
CA ARG A 28 -19.57 -12.16 -4.30
C ARG A 28 -20.57 -10.98 -4.30
N PRO A 29 -20.93 -10.44 -3.12
CA PRO A 29 -21.75 -9.24 -3.03
C PRO A 29 -21.14 -8.05 -3.78
N LYS A 30 -22.00 -7.16 -4.28
CA LYS A 30 -21.56 -5.92 -4.92
C LYS A 30 -20.77 -5.07 -3.91
N PRO A 31 -19.62 -4.48 -4.30
CA PRO A 31 -18.83 -3.68 -3.37
C PRO A 31 -19.59 -2.47 -2.82
N GLN A 32 -19.45 -2.23 -1.52
CA GLN A 32 -20.13 -1.16 -0.78
C GLN A 32 -19.14 -0.12 -0.29
N ASN A 33 -19.55 1.14 -0.29
CA ASN A 33 -18.73 2.20 0.30
C ASN A 33 -18.60 1.94 1.82
N VAL A 34 -17.41 2.21 2.37
CA VAL A 34 -17.21 2.11 3.83
C VAL A 34 -18.03 3.21 4.52
N PRO A 35 -18.83 2.90 5.57
CA PRO A 35 -19.52 3.92 6.35
C PRO A 35 -18.57 4.96 6.93
N GLU A 36 -18.99 6.23 6.94
CA GLU A 36 -18.14 7.34 7.39
C GLU A 36 -17.68 7.21 8.84
N THR A 37 -18.54 6.68 9.72
CA THR A 37 -18.23 6.42 11.14
C THR A 37 -17.11 5.39 11.28
N VAL A 38 -17.28 4.24 10.63
CA VAL A 38 -16.28 3.15 10.60
C VAL A 38 -14.94 3.64 10.04
N LYS A 39 -14.98 4.39 8.94
CA LYS A 39 -13.80 5.02 8.35
C LYS A 39 -13.11 5.95 9.35
N ASN A 40 -13.86 6.81 10.02
CA ASN A 40 -13.29 7.79 10.95
C ASN A 40 -12.70 7.16 12.20
N GLU A 41 -13.39 6.21 12.82
CA GLU A 41 -12.96 5.54 14.04
C GLU A 41 -11.74 4.64 13.76
N CYS A 42 -11.89 3.66 12.87
CA CYS A 42 -10.89 2.62 12.70
C CYS A 42 -9.60 3.11 12.03
N LEU A 43 -9.66 4.03 11.05
CA LEU A 43 -8.42 4.62 10.51
C LEU A 43 -7.72 5.52 11.52
N THR A 44 -8.48 6.27 12.35
CA THR A 44 -7.87 7.14 13.38
C THR A 44 -7.16 6.30 14.44
N ASP A 45 -7.79 5.23 14.91
CA ASP A 45 -7.21 4.36 15.93
C ASP A 45 -6.02 3.58 15.39
N ALA A 46 -6.10 3.04 14.17
CA ALA A 46 -4.97 2.39 13.52
C ALA A 46 -3.78 3.36 13.33
N ALA A 47 -4.05 4.58 12.82
CA ALA A 47 -3.01 5.60 12.64
C ALA A 47 -2.32 5.94 13.98
N ARG A 48 -3.11 6.15 15.04
CA ARG A 48 -2.59 6.42 16.39
C ARG A 48 -1.73 5.27 16.90
N PHE A 49 -2.21 4.03 16.79
CA PHE A 49 -1.50 2.85 17.30
C PHE A 49 -0.14 2.63 16.64
N PHE A 50 -0.07 2.79 15.32
CA PHE A 50 1.19 2.61 14.57
C PHE A 50 2.07 3.86 14.51
N GLY A 51 1.65 4.96 15.15
CA GLY A 51 2.39 6.22 15.16
C GLY A 51 2.52 6.88 13.79
N ILE A 52 1.53 6.70 12.92
CA ILE A 52 1.49 7.31 11.58
C ILE A 52 0.52 8.49 11.60
N ASP A 53 0.85 9.57 10.89
CA ASP A 53 -0.06 10.70 10.76
C ASP A 53 -1.43 10.26 10.21
N ARG A 54 -2.50 10.74 10.87
CA ARG A 54 -3.88 10.38 10.51
C ARG A 54 -4.22 10.77 9.07
N ASP A 55 -3.85 11.96 8.62
CA ASP A 55 -4.20 12.42 7.27
C ASP A 55 -3.45 11.62 6.19
N LEU A 56 -2.29 11.08 6.53
CA LEU A 56 -1.55 10.17 5.68
C LEU A 56 -2.29 8.84 5.49
N VAL A 57 -2.74 8.21 6.58
CA VAL A 57 -3.48 6.93 6.53
C VAL A 57 -4.84 7.09 5.83
N PHE A 58 -5.54 8.21 6.07
CA PHE A 58 -6.77 8.51 5.34
C PHE A 58 -6.52 8.76 3.85
N THR A 59 -5.43 9.43 3.50
CA THR A 59 -5.04 9.59 2.09
C THR A 59 -4.69 8.26 1.45
N LEU A 60 -4.03 7.35 2.19
CA LEU A 60 -3.73 6.01 1.71
C LEU A 60 -5.01 5.29 1.31
N PHE A 61 -6.00 5.24 2.20
CA PHE A 61 -7.31 4.66 1.88
C PHE A 61 -7.96 5.30 0.64
N ASP A 62 -7.97 6.63 0.54
CA ASP A 62 -8.51 7.32 -0.64
C ASP A 62 -7.74 7.02 -1.94
N ASN A 63 -6.44 6.75 -1.83
CA ASN A 63 -5.58 6.45 -2.97
C ASN A 63 -5.76 5.01 -3.45
N GLU A 64 -6.03 4.08 -2.53
CA GLU A 64 -6.45 2.71 -2.85
C GLU A 64 -7.85 2.68 -3.47
N GLY A 65 -8.78 3.49 -2.94
CA GLY A 65 -10.15 3.56 -3.46
C GLY A 65 -10.96 2.27 -3.28
N GLY A 66 -10.50 1.39 -2.39
CA GLY A 66 -11.14 0.13 -2.08
C GLY A 66 -12.50 0.28 -1.41
N LYS A 67 -13.30 -0.78 -1.47
CA LYS A 67 -14.66 -0.86 -0.92
C LYS A 67 -14.81 -2.15 -0.13
N ILE A 68 -15.83 -2.20 0.72
CA ILE A 68 -16.22 -3.46 1.37
C ILE A 68 -16.63 -4.43 0.27
N GLY A 69 -15.96 -5.58 0.20
CA GLY A 69 -16.14 -6.62 -0.82
C GLY A 69 -15.48 -6.34 -2.17
N SER A 70 -14.61 -5.32 -2.30
CA SER A 70 -13.87 -5.11 -3.55
C SER A 70 -12.74 -6.12 -3.73
N PHE A 71 -12.62 -6.61 -4.97
CA PHE A 71 -11.50 -7.42 -5.44
C PHE A 71 -11.10 -6.90 -6.80
N VAL A 72 -9.85 -6.47 -6.95
CA VAL A 72 -9.29 -5.97 -8.22
C VAL A 72 -8.24 -6.94 -8.72
N LEU A 73 -8.41 -7.47 -9.94
CA LEU A 73 -7.45 -8.39 -10.55
C LEU A 73 -6.29 -7.60 -11.15
N ASN A 74 -5.08 -7.94 -10.74
CA ASN A 74 -3.86 -7.43 -11.32
C ASN A 74 -3.42 -8.27 -12.52
N THR A 75 -2.64 -7.65 -13.42
CA THR A 75 -2.14 -8.30 -14.65
C THR A 75 -1.23 -9.51 -14.37
N ASN A 76 -0.65 -9.59 -13.17
CA ASN A 76 0.16 -10.72 -12.72
C ASN A 76 -0.65 -11.85 -12.06
N GLY A 77 -1.99 -11.78 -12.09
CA GLY A 77 -2.89 -12.80 -11.53
C GLY A 77 -3.14 -12.68 -10.03
N THR A 78 -2.56 -11.69 -9.35
CA THR A 78 -2.87 -11.40 -7.94
C THR A 78 -4.13 -10.53 -7.80
N TRP A 79 -4.71 -10.49 -6.61
CA TRP A 79 -5.91 -9.71 -6.32
C TRP A 79 -5.66 -8.69 -5.22
N ASP A 80 -6.15 -7.47 -5.37
CA ASP A 80 -6.17 -6.47 -4.29
C ASP A 80 -7.51 -6.53 -3.55
N ILE A 81 -7.43 -6.73 -2.24
CA ILE A 81 -8.55 -7.19 -1.41
C ILE A 81 -9.05 -6.07 -0.48
N GLY A 82 -10.34 -5.76 -0.59
CA GLY A 82 -11.10 -4.93 0.37
C GLY A 82 -10.70 -3.45 0.42
N PRO A 83 -11.12 -2.73 1.47
CA PRO A 83 -10.93 -1.29 1.61
C PRO A 83 -9.49 -0.79 1.45
N MET A 84 -8.51 -1.49 2.05
CA MET A 84 -7.08 -1.13 1.93
C MET A 84 -6.36 -1.83 0.78
N GLN A 85 -7.10 -2.54 -0.07
CA GLN A 85 -6.58 -3.18 -1.30
C GLN A 85 -5.31 -4.01 -1.03
N ILE A 86 -5.34 -4.84 0.02
CA ILE A 86 -4.22 -5.71 0.39
C ILE A 86 -4.04 -6.76 -0.71
N ASN A 87 -2.87 -6.76 -1.33
CA ASN A 87 -2.57 -7.71 -2.40
C ASN A 87 -2.54 -9.16 -1.89
N SER A 88 -3.11 -10.09 -2.65
CA SER A 88 -3.26 -11.48 -2.29
C SER A 88 -1.93 -12.22 -2.12
N SER A 89 -0.85 -11.74 -2.75
CA SER A 89 0.50 -12.29 -2.54
C SER A 89 1.01 -12.09 -1.11
N ASN A 90 0.46 -11.11 -0.38
CA ASN A 90 0.86 -10.81 1.00
C ASN A 90 0.05 -11.61 2.04
N LEU A 91 -0.95 -12.41 1.64
CA LEU A 91 -1.84 -13.10 2.59
C LEU A 91 -1.10 -14.06 3.53
N ALA A 92 -0.04 -14.73 3.06
CA ALA A 92 0.76 -15.62 3.90
C ALA A 92 1.45 -14.85 5.04
N GLU A 93 1.96 -13.66 4.74
CA GLU A 93 2.61 -12.78 5.71
C GLU A 93 1.60 -12.09 6.63
N VAL A 94 0.44 -11.68 6.11
CA VAL A 94 -0.65 -11.19 6.97
C VAL A 94 -1.07 -12.28 7.96
N LYS A 95 -1.24 -13.52 7.50
CA LYS A 95 -1.65 -14.64 8.37
C LYS A 95 -0.60 -14.99 9.42
N SER A 96 0.69 -14.84 9.14
CA SER A 96 1.74 -15.11 10.13
C SER A 96 1.75 -14.10 11.27
N HIS A 97 1.33 -12.85 11.02
CA HIS A 97 1.23 -11.82 12.04
C HIS A 97 -0.17 -11.71 12.68
N PHE A 98 -1.22 -12.06 11.94
CA PHE A 98 -2.61 -12.02 12.38
C PHE A 98 -3.30 -13.36 12.07
N PRO A 99 -3.10 -14.40 12.89
CA PRO A 99 -3.60 -15.74 12.60
C PRO A 99 -5.12 -15.85 12.43
N ALA A 100 -5.87 -14.93 13.04
CA ALA A 100 -7.33 -14.86 12.95
C ALA A 100 -7.84 -14.10 11.70
N ILE A 101 -6.97 -13.35 11.01
CA ILE A 101 -7.36 -12.57 9.83
C ILE A 101 -7.17 -13.42 8.58
N THR A 102 -8.25 -13.61 7.83
CA THR A 102 -8.24 -14.22 6.51
C THR A 102 -8.55 -13.19 5.43
N TRP A 103 -8.52 -13.60 4.15
CA TRP A 103 -8.96 -12.75 3.05
C TRP A 103 -10.40 -12.25 3.23
N ARG A 104 -11.26 -13.00 3.96
CA ARG A 104 -12.66 -12.65 4.18
C ARG A 104 -12.77 -11.43 5.10
N GLU A 105 -12.03 -11.40 6.19
CA GLU A 105 -11.98 -10.24 7.09
C GLU A 105 -11.40 -9.04 6.36
N LEU A 106 -10.31 -9.22 5.59
CA LEU A 106 -9.75 -8.12 4.79
C LEU A 106 -10.73 -7.54 3.77
N ALA A 107 -11.60 -8.39 3.19
CA ALA A 107 -12.56 -7.97 2.18
C ALA A 107 -13.80 -7.32 2.79
N TYR A 108 -14.36 -7.89 3.87
CA TYR A 108 -15.71 -7.56 4.34
C TYR A 108 -15.76 -6.86 5.70
N ASP A 109 -14.70 -6.92 6.49
CA ASP A 109 -14.55 -6.12 7.71
C ASP A 109 -13.62 -4.93 7.41
N ALA A 110 -14.22 -3.74 7.29
CA ALA A 110 -13.46 -2.54 6.97
C ALA A 110 -12.46 -2.17 8.06
N CYS A 111 -12.78 -2.38 9.35
CA CYS A 111 -11.85 -2.10 10.44
C CYS A 111 -10.65 -3.04 10.37
N ALA A 112 -10.88 -4.35 10.19
CA ALA A 112 -9.80 -5.31 10.00
C ALA A 112 -8.90 -4.92 8.81
N SER A 113 -9.51 -4.54 7.68
CA SER A 113 -8.77 -4.04 6.51
C SER A 113 -7.92 -2.81 6.83
N PHE A 114 -8.46 -1.81 7.54
CA PHE A 114 -7.74 -0.59 7.94
C PHE A 114 -6.58 -0.87 8.88
N TRP A 115 -6.78 -1.72 9.88
CA TRP A 115 -5.72 -2.13 10.81
C TRP A 115 -4.58 -2.85 10.09
N VAL A 116 -4.90 -3.82 9.24
CA VAL A 116 -3.89 -4.58 8.49
C VAL A 116 -3.19 -3.71 7.45
N GLY A 117 -3.91 -2.85 6.73
CA GLY A 117 -3.30 -1.92 5.78
C GLY A 117 -2.39 -0.91 6.45
N THR A 118 -2.80 -0.36 7.59
CA THR A 118 -1.94 0.59 8.33
C THR A 118 -0.70 -0.10 8.89
N TRP A 119 -0.85 -1.33 9.40
CA TRP A 119 0.30 -2.16 9.78
C TRP A 119 1.24 -2.44 8.60
N TRP A 120 0.68 -2.78 7.43
CA TRP A 120 1.47 -3.05 6.23
C TRP A 120 2.27 -1.82 5.81
N LEU A 121 1.64 -0.63 5.83
CA LEU A 121 2.32 0.64 5.61
C LEU A 121 3.44 0.86 6.64
N HIS A 122 3.15 0.69 7.94
CA HIS A 122 4.14 0.82 9.01
C HIS A 122 5.38 -0.03 8.72
N ARG A 123 5.19 -1.29 8.31
CA ARG A 123 6.29 -2.17 7.95
C ARG A 123 7.11 -1.65 6.78
N LYS A 124 6.48 -1.14 5.71
CA LYS A 124 7.21 -0.56 4.59
C LYS A 124 8.01 0.69 4.99
N ILE A 125 7.50 1.47 5.94
CA ILE A 125 8.23 2.62 6.50
C ILE A 125 9.47 2.14 7.27
N ILE A 126 9.34 1.07 8.07
CA ILE A 126 10.48 0.47 8.78
C ILE A 126 11.51 -0.11 7.80
N ASP A 127 11.08 -0.83 6.77
CA ASP A 127 11.96 -1.35 5.71
C ASP A 127 12.75 -0.22 5.01
N ARG A 128 12.15 0.98 4.96
CA ARG A 128 12.74 2.20 4.42
C ARG A 128 13.42 3.08 5.47
N LYS A 129 13.81 2.50 6.62
CA LYS A 129 14.55 3.16 7.70
C LYS A 129 13.86 4.44 8.21
N GLY A 130 12.53 4.42 8.25
CA GLY A 130 11.72 5.56 8.67
C GLY A 130 11.36 6.54 7.57
N ASN A 131 11.80 6.35 6.32
CA ASN A 131 11.36 7.20 5.22
C ASN A 131 9.90 6.88 4.85
N VAL A 132 9.01 7.77 5.26
CA VAL A 132 7.57 7.62 5.14
C VAL A 132 7.11 7.54 3.67
N PHE A 133 7.61 8.42 2.81
CA PHE A 133 7.16 8.48 1.40
C PHE A 133 7.70 7.33 0.55
N GLU A 134 8.92 6.87 0.84
CA GLU A 134 9.42 5.62 0.26
C GLU A 134 8.60 4.42 0.74
N GLY A 135 8.17 4.41 2.01
CA GLY A 135 7.26 3.40 2.55
C GLY A 135 5.90 3.39 1.85
N ILE A 136 5.30 4.57 1.63
CA ILE A 136 4.06 4.71 0.84
C ILE A 136 4.27 4.19 -0.59
N ALA A 137 5.37 4.52 -1.23
CA ALA A 137 5.66 4.02 -2.56
C ALA A 137 5.83 2.48 -2.57
N ASP A 138 6.44 1.89 -1.53
CA ASP A 138 6.57 0.43 -1.33
C ASP A 138 5.27 -0.27 -1.00
N TYR A 139 4.28 0.46 -0.46
CA TYR A 139 2.97 -0.09 -0.11
C TYR A 139 2.33 -0.79 -1.32
N ASN A 140 2.33 -0.10 -2.47
CA ASN A 140 1.76 -0.60 -3.71
C ASN A 140 2.71 -1.50 -4.49
N SER A 141 3.97 -1.09 -4.71
CA SER A 141 4.91 -1.86 -5.51
C SER A 141 6.36 -1.48 -5.25
N LYS A 142 7.31 -2.38 -5.52
CA LYS A 142 8.75 -2.05 -5.55
C LYS A 142 9.27 -1.71 -6.95
N THR A 143 8.43 -1.82 -7.99
CA THR A 143 8.82 -1.51 -9.37
C THR A 143 8.94 0.00 -9.58
N PRO A 144 10.10 0.54 -10.00
CA PRO A 144 10.38 1.99 -10.02
C PRO A 144 9.30 2.86 -10.69
N ARG A 145 8.84 2.47 -11.89
CA ARG A 145 7.81 3.22 -12.61
C ARG A 145 6.45 3.20 -11.92
N VAL A 146 6.07 2.06 -11.34
CA VAL A 146 4.78 1.88 -10.64
C VAL A 146 4.76 2.71 -9.35
N ARG A 147 5.87 2.68 -8.61
CA ARG A 147 6.11 3.51 -7.42
C ARG A 147 5.92 4.99 -7.68
N ALA A 148 6.60 5.50 -8.71
CA ALA A 148 6.58 6.91 -9.05
C ALA A 148 5.16 7.40 -9.38
N ASN A 149 4.40 6.62 -10.16
CA ASN A 149 3.01 6.95 -10.48
C ASN A 149 2.10 6.90 -9.25
N TYR A 150 2.30 5.91 -8.38
CA TYR A 150 1.50 5.74 -7.17
C TYR A 150 1.74 6.89 -6.18
N ILE A 151 3.01 7.22 -5.89
CA ILE A 151 3.34 8.31 -4.96
C ILE A 151 2.91 9.67 -5.49
N PHE A 152 2.96 9.91 -6.80
CA PHE A 152 2.47 11.16 -7.39
C PHE A 152 0.98 11.39 -7.09
N LYS A 153 0.14 10.37 -7.35
CA LYS A 153 -1.30 10.42 -7.06
C LYS A 153 -1.57 10.56 -5.56
N PHE A 154 -0.79 9.86 -4.74
CA PHE A 154 -0.87 9.97 -3.29
C PHE A 154 -0.59 11.41 -2.83
N MET A 155 0.51 12.02 -3.28
CA MET A 155 0.91 13.37 -2.87
C MET A 155 -0.11 14.42 -3.29
N GLU A 156 -0.70 14.28 -4.47
CA GLU A 156 -1.78 15.16 -4.94
C GLU A 156 -3.00 15.12 -3.99
N ARG A 157 -3.41 13.91 -3.58
CA ARG A 157 -4.51 13.72 -2.62
C ARG A 157 -4.14 14.22 -1.22
N TYR A 158 -2.91 13.95 -0.78
CA TYR A 158 -2.42 14.33 0.55
C TYR A 158 -2.37 15.85 0.69
N ASN A 159 -1.84 16.55 -0.32
CA ASN A 159 -1.78 18.01 -0.35
C ASN A 159 -3.18 18.62 -0.26
N ARG A 160 -4.15 18.11 -1.04
CA ARG A 160 -5.55 18.56 -0.94
C ARG A 160 -6.15 18.31 0.45
N ARG A 161 -5.82 17.18 1.08
CA ARG A 161 -6.31 16.86 2.44
C ARG A 161 -5.76 17.84 3.47
N LEU A 162 -4.46 18.14 3.43
CA LEU A 162 -3.85 19.11 4.34
C LEU A 162 -4.41 20.52 4.14
N GLN A 163 -4.68 20.93 2.89
CA GLN A 163 -5.37 22.19 2.60
C GLN A 163 -6.76 22.26 3.26
N ARG A 164 -7.59 21.23 3.07
CA ARG A 164 -8.93 21.16 3.64
C ARG A 164 -8.94 21.17 5.17
N ASN A 165 -7.92 20.57 5.79
CA ASN A 165 -7.80 20.49 7.23
C ASN A 165 -7.06 21.68 7.87
N GLY A 166 -6.70 22.71 7.09
CA GLY A 166 -5.96 23.88 7.59
C GLY A 166 -4.52 23.58 8.03
N LYS A 167 -3.92 22.47 7.59
CA LYS A 167 -2.58 22.00 7.98
C LYS A 167 -1.48 22.40 6.99
N MET A 168 -1.71 23.41 6.15
CA MET A 168 -0.74 23.84 5.14
C MET A 168 0.61 24.29 5.71
N MET A 169 0.63 24.89 6.91
CA MET A 169 1.89 25.26 7.57
C MET A 169 2.76 24.04 7.88
N GLN A 170 2.15 22.89 8.22
CA GLN A 170 2.88 21.64 8.42
C GLN A 170 3.44 21.13 7.08
N LEU A 171 2.65 21.18 6.01
CA LEU A 171 3.13 20.79 4.68
C LEU A 171 4.34 21.63 4.22
N ASN A 172 4.29 22.94 4.43
CA ASN A 172 5.37 23.86 4.04
C ASN A 172 6.66 23.58 4.82
N ALA A 173 6.57 23.35 6.13
CA ALA A 173 7.71 22.97 6.95
C ALA A 173 8.35 21.64 6.51
N TRP A 174 7.54 20.67 6.09
CA TRP A 174 7.99 19.36 5.61
C TRP A 174 8.64 19.41 4.22
N THR A 175 8.10 20.24 3.33
CA THR A 175 8.58 20.35 1.94
C THR A 175 9.69 21.38 1.77
N GLY A 176 9.88 22.27 2.75
CA GLY A 176 10.76 23.43 2.61
C GLY A 176 10.24 24.47 1.62
N LEU A 177 8.95 24.43 1.24
CA LEU A 177 8.34 25.41 0.33
C LEU A 177 8.26 26.81 0.95
N ASP A 178 8.32 26.92 2.27
CA ASP A 178 8.51 28.17 3.00
C ASP A 178 9.89 28.81 2.74
N ARG A 179 10.90 28.02 2.37
CA ARG A 179 12.24 28.47 1.99
C ARG A 179 12.36 28.82 0.51
N VAL A 180 11.35 28.50 -0.30
CA VAL A 180 11.25 29.00 -1.67
C VAL A 180 10.86 30.48 -1.59
N LYS A 181 11.72 31.37 -2.10
CA LYS A 181 11.46 32.82 -2.10
C LYS A 181 10.06 33.09 -2.65
N GLN A 182 9.26 33.88 -1.93
CA GLN A 182 7.87 34.23 -2.28
C GLN A 182 7.74 34.92 -3.65
N ASN A 183 8.85 35.43 -4.19
CA ASN A 183 8.96 35.93 -5.55
C ASN A 183 9.81 34.96 -6.39
N PRO A 184 9.21 33.93 -7.03
CA PRO A 184 9.92 33.19 -8.05
C PRO A 184 10.31 34.15 -9.18
N PRO A 185 11.52 34.05 -9.77
CA PRO A 185 11.85 34.83 -10.95
C PRO A 185 10.79 34.56 -12.02
N GLU A 186 10.33 35.65 -12.64
CA GLU A 186 9.33 35.62 -13.70
C GLU A 186 9.75 34.58 -14.74
N VAL A 187 8.94 33.52 -14.91
CA VAL A 187 9.20 32.48 -15.92
C VAL A 187 8.89 33.10 -17.28
N THR A 188 9.82 33.89 -17.79
CA THR A 188 9.82 34.31 -19.18
C THR A 188 10.08 33.05 -20.00
N GLY A 189 9.08 32.64 -20.80
CA GLY A 189 9.01 31.34 -21.47
C GLY A 189 10.07 31.11 -22.55
N LYS A 190 11.35 31.06 -22.17
CA LYS A 190 12.42 30.47 -22.96
C LYS A 190 12.88 29.20 -22.26
N LEU A 191 12.39 28.06 -22.74
CA LEU A 191 12.98 26.76 -22.44
C LEU A 191 14.47 26.84 -22.75
N ALA A 192 15.32 26.73 -21.72
CA ALA A 192 16.76 26.72 -21.91
C ALA A 192 17.14 25.44 -22.68
N ASN A 193 17.58 25.62 -23.93
CA ASN A 193 18.20 24.58 -24.74
C ASN A 193 19.53 24.19 -24.09
N ASN A 194 19.57 23.08 -23.35
CA ASN A 194 20.83 22.50 -22.89
C ASN A 194 21.47 21.70 -24.04
N SER A 195 22.18 22.41 -24.92
CA SER A 195 23.18 21.79 -25.80
C SER A 195 24.42 21.47 -24.96
N HIS A 196 24.66 20.18 -24.73
CA HIS A 196 25.92 19.68 -24.18
C HIS A 196 27.10 20.03 -25.10
N GLN A 197 27.96 20.95 -24.68
CA GLN A 197 29.35 21.02 -25.12
C GLN A 197 30.23 20.92 -23.89
N GLN A 198 30.77 19.73 -23.62
CA GLN A 198 31.93 19.54 -22.75
C GLN A 198 33.04 18.90 -23.58
N SER A 199 34.00 19.74 -23.96
CA SER A 199 35.27 19.39 -24.57
C SER A 199 36.18 18.70 -23.55
N TRP A 200 36.67 17.51 -23.89
CA TRP A 200 37.78 16.85 -23.20
C TRP A 200 39.12 17.27 -23.82
N GLN A 201 39.89 18.12 -23.12
CA GLN A 201 41.34 18.30 -23.29
C GLN A 201 41.91 18.74 -21.92
N SER A 202 42.44 17.78 -21.12
CA SER A 202 43.87 17.51 -20.91
C SER A 202 44.67 18.67 -20.30
N TYR A 203 45.36 18.46 -19.18
CA TYR A 203 46.80 18.75 -19.03
C TYR A 203 47.36 18.25 -17.68
N ARG A 204 48.42 17.44 -17.80
CA ARG A 204 49.52 17.10 -16.86
C ARG A 204 49.25 16.27 -15.62
#